data_AF-A0A2V8NVV0-F1
#
_entry.id   AF-A0A2V8NVV0-F1
#
_cell.length_a   1.000
_cell.length_b   1.000
_cell.length_c   1.000
_cell.angle_alpha   90.00
_cell.angle_beta   90.00
_cell.angle_gamma   90.00
#
_symmetry.space_group_name_H-M   'P 1'
#
loop_
_entity.id
_entity.type
_entity.pdbx_description
1 polymer ?
#
loop_
_entity_poly.entity_id
_entity_poly.type
_entity_poly.pdbx_seq_one_letter_code
_entity_poly.pdbx_strand_id
1 'polypeptide(L)'
;GRSFRSEEDRRGAEPMIMLSHRFWQHSFGGDEKWVGRTLLLNGVSHTVIGVLPPSISSGVFLSADVWVPLENNQEMLDRGLRNTYVSGLMKIGITRQQAGADIERISRRLQEEYPNTNANFGARLLSPVEAFNGDGVWQLIIALGLIAVLLIIIACGVSHSTGARISRLATGAAAHD
;
A
#
# COMPACT_ATOMS: atom_id res chain seq x y z
N GLY A 1 -20.94 10.62 16.11
CA GLY A 1 -21.00 9.48 15.18
C GLY A 1 -20.92 8.17 15.94
N ARG A 2 -21.01 7.03 15.24
CA ARG A 2 -20.82 5.68 15.79
C ARG A 2 -19.95 4.82 14.87
N SER A 3 -19.49 3.68 15.36
CA SER A 3 -18.83 2.65 14.55
C SER A 3 -19.85 1.82 13.75
N PHE A 4 -19.34 1.12 12.73
CA PHE A 4 -20.05 0.03 12.06
C PHE A 4 -20.43 -1.07 13.04
N ARG A 5 -21.59 -1.69 12.82
CA ARG A 5 -22.05 -2.88 13.53
C ARG A 5 -21.91 -4.11 12.65
N SER A 6 -21.81 -5.28 13.26
CA SER A 6 -21.60 -6.54 12.54
C SER A 6 -22.72 -6.90 11.57
N GLU A 7 -23.94 -6.42 11.79
CA GLU A 7 -25.06 -6.66 10.90
C GLU A 7 -25.08 -5.77 9.65
N GLU A 8 -24.17 -4.78 9.56
CA GLU A 8 -24.11 -3.76 8.50
C GLU A 8 -23.11 -4.12 7.40
N ASP A 9 -22.40 -5.23 7.53
CA ASP A 9 -21.53 -5.80 6.48
C ASP A 9 -22.28 -6.74 5.52
N ARG A 10 -23.58 -6.99 5.76
CA ARG A 10 -24.38 -7.91 4.96
C ARG A 10 -24.76 -7.30 3.61
N ARG A 11 -24.89 -8.18 2.61
CA ARG A 11 -25.41 -7.81 1.29
C ARG A 11 -26.78 -7.16 1.39
N GLY A 12 -26.92 -6.01 0.72
CA GLY A 12 -28.16 -5.23 0.72
C GLY A 12 -28.40 -4.42 2.00
N ALA A 13 -27.44 -4.33 2.91
CA ALA A 13 -27.48 -3.33 3.98
C ALA A 13 -27.53 -1.92 3.39
N GLU A 14 -28.16 -1.00 4.13
CA GLU A 14 -28.24 0.41 3.74
C GLU A 14 -26.83 0.99 3.49
N PRO A 15 -26.58 1.66 2.35
CA PRO A 15 -25.25 2.19 2.06
C PRO A 15 -24.84 3.23 3.11
N MET A 16 -23.69 3.02 3.72
CA MET A 16 -23.21 3.84 4.82
C MET A 16 -21.69 3.99 4.80
N ILE A 17 -21.22 5.11 5.33
CA ILE A 17 -19.81 5.48 5.29
C ILE A 17 -19.36 6.13 6.59
N MET A 18 -18.05 6.02 6.82
CA MET A 18 -17.34 6.81 7.81
C MET A 18 -16.30 7.69 7.10
N LEU A 19 -16.25 8.96 7.44
CA LEU A 19 -15.30 9.89 6.85
C LEU A 19 -13.98 9.84 7.60
N SER A 20 -12.86 9.98 6.90
CA SER A 20 -11.59 10.27 7.57
C SER A 20 -11.65 11.67 8.22
N HIS A 21 -10.97 11.85 9.36
CA HIS A 21 -10.90 13.17 10.00
C HIS A 21 -10.36 14.24 9.04
N ARG A 22 -9.33 13.90 8.26
CA ARG A 22 -8.69 14.80 7.30
C ARG A 22 -9.67 15.25 6.22
N PHE A 23 -10.39 14.31 5.61
CA PHE A 23 -11.35 14.62 4.55
C PHE A 23 -12.52 15.44 5.09
N TRP A 24 -13.03 15.08 6.28
CA TRP A 24 -14.10 15.82 6.93
C TRP A 24 -13.69 17.27 7.26
N GLN A 25 -12.49 17.49 7.77
CA GLN A 25 -11.96 18.84 8.01
C GLN A 25 -11.79 19.63 6.70
N HIS A 26 -11.14 19.03 5.69
CA HIS A 26 -10.81 19.73 4.45
C HIS A 26 -12.02 20.03 3.57
N SER A 27 -12.93 19.07 3.41
CA SER A 27 -14.08 19.19 2.48
C SER A 27 -15.33 19.74 3.15
N PHE A 28 -15.47 19.57 4.47
CA PHE A 28 -16.69 19.93 5.20
C PHE A 28 -16.44 20.90 6.36
N GLY A 29 -15.23 21.42 6.51
CA GLY A 29 -14.88 22.42 7.53
C GLY A 29 -15.00 21.93 8.96
N GLY A 30 -15.05 20.61 9.18
CA GLY A 30 -15.29 20.07 10.53
C GLY A 30 -16.73 20.25 11.03
N ASP A 31 -17.71 20.41 10.14
CA ASP A 31 -19.11 20.54 10.55
C ASP A 31 -19.69 19.19 11.00
N GLU A 32 -20.03 19.09 12.29
CA GLU A 32 -20.60 17.89 12.90
C GLU A 32 -21.97 17.52 12.33
N LYS A 33 -22.68 18.47 11.71
CA LYS A 33 -23.98 18.24 11.06
C LYS A 33 -23.90 17.28 9.87
N TRP A 34 -22.71 16.93 9.41
CA TRP A 34 -22.52 15.91 8.38
C TRP A 34 -22.80 14.49 8.86
N VAL A 35 -22.69 14.22 10.15
CA VAL A 35 -23.13 12.93 10.70
C VAL A 35 -24.65 12.83 10.58
N GLY A 36 -25.13 11.77 9.94
CA GLY A 36 -26.55 11.54 9.61
C GLY A 36 -26.96 12.08 8.24
N ARG A 37 -26.11 12.82 7.53
CA ARG A 37 -26.37 13.25 6.15
C ARG A 37 -25.97 12.21 5.14
N THR A 38 -26.46 12.39 3.93
CA THR A 38 -26.11 11.55 2.78
C THR A 38 -25.01 12.19 1.94
N LEU A 39 -24.06 11.38 1.50
CA LEU A 39 -23.04 11.72 0.52
C LEU A 39 -23.23 10.83 -0.72
N LEU A 40 -23.21 11.43 -1.90
CA LEU A 40 -23.28 10.68 -3.15
C LEU A 40 -21.88 10.18 -3.55
N LEU A 41 -21.71 8.86 -3.62
CA LEU A 41 -20.47 8.22 -4.04
C LEU A 41 -20.77 7.27 -5.18
N ASN A 42 -20.12 7.46 -6.33
CA ASN A 42 -20.34 6.64 -7.55
C ASN A 42 -21.82 6.49 -7.93
N GLY A 43 -22.63 7.55 -7.74
CA GLY A 43 -24.07 7.54 -8.04
C GLY A 43 -24.95 6.88 -6.98
N VAL A 44 -24.37 6.38 -5.87
CA VAL A 44 -25.11 5.76 -4.77
C VAL A 44 -25.08 6.66 -3.53
N SER A 45 -26.24 6.90 -2.96
CA SER A 45 -26.38 7.72 -1.75
C SER A 45 -25.96 6.92 -0.52
N HIS A 46 -24.96 7.40 0.22
CA HIS A 46 -24.45 6.76 1.44
C HIS A 46 -24.67 7.64 2.66
N THR A 47 -25.19 7.07 3.75
CA THR A 47 -25.34 7.79 5.00
C THR A 47 -24.03 7.88 5.76
N VAL A 48 -23.62 9.09 6.14
CA VAL A 48 -22.45 9.33 6.99
C VAL A 48 -22.79 8.96 8.43
N ILE A 49 -22.25 7.86 8.96
CA ILE A 49 -22.56 7.41 10.33
C ILE A 49 -21.56 7.93 11.36
N GLY A 50 -20.41 8.45 10.91
CA GLY A 50 -19.38 8.96 11.79
C GLY A 50 -18.16 9.51 11.06
N VAL A 51 -17.23 10.02 11.87
CA VAL A 51 -15.92 10.51 11.44
C VAL A 51 -14.89 9.75 12.27
N LEU A 52 -13.85 9.24 11.61
CA LEU A 52 -12.75 8.57 12.28
C LEU A 52 -11.98 9.56 13.18
N PRO A 53 -11.44 9.12 14.32
CA PRO A 53 -10.53 9.93 15.13
C PRO A 53 -9.28 10.36 14.33
N PRO A 54 -8.66 11.51 14.64
CA PRO A 54 -7.44 11.97 13.97
C PRO A 54 -6.23 11.02 14.20
N SER A 55 -6.24 10.22 15.27
CA SER A 55 -5.23 9.18 15.52
C SER A 55 -5.35 8.00 14.55
N ILE A 56 -6.54 7.80 13.97
CA ILE A 56 -6.78 6.88 12.86
C ILE A 56 -6.69 7.71 11.56
N SER A 57 -5.65 8.55 11.47
CA SER A 57 -5.24 9.13 10.21
C SER A 57 -4.34 8.13 9.53
N SER A 58 -4.73 7.71 8.32
CA SER A 58 -3.85 7.06 7.34
C SER A 58 -2.84 6.11 7.97
N GLY A 59 -3.33 5.00 8.54
CA GLY A 59 -2.46 3.85 8.72
C GLY A 59 -1.79 3.57 7.38
N VAL A 60 -0.48 3.27 7.41
CA VAL A 60 0.50 3.17 6.31
C VAL A 60 0.03 2.44 5.04
N PHE A 61 -1.12 1.76 5.08
CA PHE A 61 -1.70 1.01 3.98
C PHE A 61 -2.74 1.76 3.13
N LEU A 62 -3.47 2.78 3.62
CA LEU A 62 -4.50 3.46 2.80
C LEU A 62 -4.78 4.90 3.27
N SER A 63 -4.45 5.88 2.42
CA SER A 63 -4.94 7.26 2.52
C SER A 63 -6.40 7.34 2.05
N ALA A 64 -7.30 6.62 2.71
CA ALA A 64 -8.71 6.59 2.33
C ALA A 64 -9.45 7.79 2.93
N ASP A 65 -10.17 8.54 2.07
CA ASP A 65 -11.02 9.65 2.50
C ASP A 65 -12.34 9.17 3.11
N VAL A 66 -12.81 8.01 2.64
CA VAL A 66 -14.07 7.40 3.03
C VAL A 66 -13.85 5.91 3.28
N TRP A 67 -14.49 5.41 4.33
CA TRP A 67 -14.48 4.01 4.74
C TRP A 67 -15.88 3.44 4.60
N VAL A 68 -15.99 2.26 4.00
CA VAL A 68 -17.22 1.47 3.87
C VAL A 68 -17.04 0.15 4.63
N PRO A 69 -18.13 -0.49 5.08
CA PRO A 69 -18.08 -1.88 5.53
C PRO A 69 -17.50 -2.77 4.42
N LEU A 70 -16.62 -3.70 4.80
CA LEU A 70 -16.21 -4.76 3.89
C LEU A 70 -17.40 -5.72 3.75
N GLU A 71 -18.08 -5.67 2.60
CA GLU A 71 -19.28 -6.46 2.36
C GLU A 71 -18.98 -7.97 2.44
N ASN A 72 -19.67 -8.66 3.33
CA ASN A 72 -19.65 -10.10 3.43
C ASN A 72 -20.58 -10.70 2.36
N ASN A 73 -20.15 -10.63 1.09
CA ASN A 73 -20.88 -11.22 -0.03
C ASN A 73 -20.24 -12.56 -0.46
N GLN A 74 -21.02 -13.43 -1.11
CA GLN A 74 -20.55 -14.76 -1.51
C GLN A 74 -19.40 -14.74 -2.53
N GLU A 75 -19.25 -13.66 -3.30
CA GLU A 75 -18.11 -13.51 -4.22
C GLU A 75 -16.82 -13.22 -3.43
N MET A 76 -16.87 -12.41 -2.36
CA MET A 76 -15.74 -12.19 -1.45
C MET A 76 -15.38 -13.43 -0.62
N LEU A 77 -16.25 -14.45 -0.57
CA LEU A 77 -15.96 -15.75 0.03
C LEU A 77 -15.15 -16.67 -0.90
N ASP A 78 -14.93 -16.28 -2.17
CA ASP A 78 -13.99 -17.01 -3.02
C ASP A 78 -12.57 -16.84 -2.46
N ARG A 79 -12.05 -17.93 -1.87
CA ARG A 79 -10.70 -18.00 -1.31
C ARG A 79 -9.60 -17.78 -2.34
N GLY A 80 -9.92 -17.89 -3.64
CA GLY A 80 -9.04 -17.53 -4.74
C GLY A 80 -8.86 -16.02 -4.92
N LEU A 81 -9.81 -15.20 -4.44
CA LEU A 81 -9.68 -13.74 -4.46
C LEU A 81 -8.74 -13.27 -3.35
N ARG A 82 -7.68 -12.54 -3.73
CA ARG A 82 -6.60 -12.09 -2.85
C ARG A 82 -6.39 -10.58 -2.89
N ASN A 83 -7.48 -9.84 -2.85
CA ASN A 83 -7.50 -8.38 -2.97
C ASN A 83 -7.54 -7.65 -1.61
N THR A 84 -7.37 -8.37 -0.50
CA THR A 84 -7.49 -7.82 0.85
C THR A 84 -6.16 -7.89 1.60
N TYR A 85 -5.78 -6.78 2.24
CA TYR A 85 -4.67 -6.74 3.17
C TYR A 85 -5.14 -7.09 4.58
N VAL A 86 -4.42 -7.98 5.26
CA VAL A 86 -4.73 -8.40 6.62
C VAL A 86 -3.63 -7.91 7.54
N SER A 87 -4.03 -7.23 8.62
CA SER A 87 -3.17 -6.82 9.71
C SER A 87 -3.72 -7.37 11.02
N GLY A 88 -2.83 -7.64 11.97
CA GLY A 88 -3.22 -8.17 13.28
C GLY A 88 -2.29 -7.68 14.37
N LEU A 89 -2.83 -7.60 15.59
CA LEU A 89 -2.05 -7.30 16.78
C LEU A 89 -1.60 -8.59 17.45
N MET A 90 -0.31 -8.68 17.76
CA MET A 90 0.23 -9.78 18.54
C MET A 90 -0.18 -9.65 20.00
N LYS A 91 -0.45 -10.79 20.65
CA LYS A 91 -0.65 -10.84 22.10
C LYS A 91 0.63 -10.40 22.81
N ILE A 92 0.47 -9.67 23.92
CA ILE A 92 1.59 -9.24 24.77
C ILE A 92 2.32 -10.49 25.30
N GLY A 93 3.65 -10.48 25.23
CA GLY A 93 4.50 -11.57 25.72
C GLY A 93 4.77 -12.69 24.70
N ILE A 94 4.17 -12.65 23.51
CA ILE A 94 4.44 -13.61 22.43
C ILE A 94 5.61 -13.12 21.57
N THR A 95 6.56 -14.01 21.29
CA THR A 95 7.69 -13.70 20.40
C THR A 95 7.26 -13.75 18.93
N ARG A 96 7.97 -13.01 18.06
CA ARG A 96 7.73 -13.09 16.60
C ARG A 96 7.88 -14.51 16.05
N GLN A 97 8.82 -15.29 16.61
CA GLN A 97 9.03 -16.68 16.21
C GLN A 97 7.81 -17.55 16.52
N GLN A 98 7.23 -17.41 17.73
CA GLN A 98 6.02 -18.14 18.12
C GLN A 98 4.82 -17.76 17.24
N ALA A 99 4.60 -16.46 17.02
CA ALA A 99 3.54 -15.99 16.15
C ALA A 99 3.75 -16.45 14.68
N GLY A 100 4.99 -16.45 14.19
CA GLY A 100 5.33 -16.97 12.86
C GLY A 100 4.98 -18.47 12.72
N ALA A 101 5.38 -19.28 13.70
CA ALA A 101 5.05 -20.71 13.73
C ALA A 101 3.54 -20.98 13.77
N ASP A 102 2.76 -20.12 14.47
CA ASP A 102 1.30 -20.21 14.48
C ASP A 102 0.69 -19.89 13.11
N ILE A 103 1.17 -18.84 12.43
CA ILE A 103 0.73 -18.47 11.07
C ILE A 103 1.07 -19.57 10.05
N GLU A 104 2.25 -20.18 10.16
CA GLU A 104 2.63 -21.31 9.31
C GLU A 104 1.72 -22.53 9.54
N ARG A 105 1.38 -22.82 10.80
CA ARG A 105 0.46 -23.93 11.13
C ARG A 105 -0.92 -23.70 10.54
N ILE A 106 -1.45 -22.47 10.63
CA ILE A 106 -2.72 -22.08 10.02
C ILE A 106 -2.64 -22.23 8.49
N SER A 107 -1.56 -21.75 7.87
CA SER A 107 -1.36 -21.83 6.42
C SER A 107 -1.36 -23.27 5.91
N ARG A 108 -0.68 -24.18 6.61
CA ARG A 108 -0.64 -25.60 6.27
C ARG A 108 -2.01 -26.26 6.39
N ARG A 109 -2.74 -25.97 7.47
CA ARG A 109 -4.12 -26.46 7.61
C ARG A 109 -5.02 -25.96 6.48
N LEU A 110 -4.88 -24.70 6.07
CA LEU A 110 -5.65 -24.14 4.96
C LEU A 110 -5.28 -24.75 3.60
N GLN A 111 -4.02 -25.15 3.40
CA GLN A 111 -3.57 -25.90 2.22
C GLN A 111 -4.24 -27.28 2.14
N GLU A 112 -4.32 -27.98 3.27
CA GLU A 112 -4.98 -29.29 3.38
C GLU A 112 -6.50 -29.21 3.23
N GLU A 113 -7.13 -28.19 3.84
CA GLU A 113 -8.59 -28.02 3.84
C GLU A 113 -9.11 -27.43 2.51
N TYR A 114 -8.31 -26.60 1.83
CA TYR A 114 -8.68 -25.93 0.59
C TYR A 114 -7.63 -26.09 -0.52
N PRO A 115 -7.32 -27.32 -0.97
CA PRO A 115 -6.22 -27.57 -1.91
C PRO A 115 -6.39 -26.82 -3.24
N ASN A 116 -7.62 -26.68 -3.73
CA ASN A 116 -7.91 -25.99 -5.00
C ASN A 116 -7.54 -24.50 -4.99
N THR A 117 -7.63 -23.84 -3.84
CA THR A 117 -7.36 -22.40 -3.72
C THR A 117 -6.06 -22.13 -2.97
N ASN A 118 -5.55 -23.05 -2.14
CA ASN A 118 -4.47 -22.77 -1.21
C ASN A 118 -3.23 -23.65 -1.38
N ALA A 119 -3.21 -24.71 -2.20
CA ALA A 119 -2.11 -25.68 -2.27
C ALA A 119 -0.69 -25.07 -2.33
N ASN A 120 -0.53 -23.96 -3.05
CA ASN A 120 0.75 -23.24 -3.20
C ASN A 120 0.73 -21.84 -2.59
N PHE A 121 -0.16 -21.61 -1.63
CA PHE A 121 -0.36 -20.31 -1.02
C PHE A 121 -0.33 -20.40 0.51
N GLY A 122 0.43 -19.51 1.12
CA GLY A 122 0.58 -19.44 2.57
C GLY A 122 0.77 -18.01 3.05
N ALA A 123 0.80 -17.84 4.36
CA ALA A 123 1.07 -16.56 4.99
C ALA A 123 2.38 -16.64 5.77
N ARG A 124 3.06 -15.50 5.88
CA ARG A 124 4.21 -15.29 6.76
C ARG A 124 3.96 -14.07 7.63
N LEU A 125 4.49 -14.10 8.84
CA LEU A 125 4.42 -12.94 9.73
C LEU A 125 5.41 -11.88 9.26
N LEU A 126 4.91 -10.68 8.97
CA LEU A 126 5.72 -9.52 8.64
C LEU A 126 5.44 -8.42 9.66
N SER A 127 6.48 -7.70 10.06
CA SER A 127 6.31 -6.43 10.75
C SER A 127 5.77 -5.36 9.79
N PRO A 128 5.16 -4.28 10.30
CA PRO A 128 4.62 -3.22 9.45
C PRO A 128 5.64 -2.63 8.47
N VAL A 129 6.91 -2.53 8.87
CA VAL A 129 8.00 -2.01 8.02
C VAL A 129 8.35 -2.98 6.90
N GLU A 130 8.41 -4.29 7.18
CA GLU A 130 8.69 -5.31 6.17
C GLU A 130 7.54 -5.42 5.16
N ALA A 131 6.29 -5.35 5.65
CA ALA A 131 5.11 -5.35 4.80
C ALA A 131 5.05 -4.11 3.88
N PHE A 132 5.54 -2.95 4.34
CA PHE A 132 5.57 -1.71 3.56
C PHE A 132 6.67 -1.72 2.49
N ASN A 133 7.88 -2.12 2.85
CA ASN A 133 9.01 -2.13 1.90
C ASN A 133 8.84 -3.21 0.83
N GLY A 134 8.09 -4.27 1.12
CA GLY A 134 7.97 -5.43 0.24
C GLY A 134 9.32 -6.07 -0.08
N ASP A 135 9.31 -7.11 -0.89
CA ASP A 135 10.55 -7.79 -1.30
C ASP A 135 11.32 -6.99 -2.38
N GLY A 136 10.67 -5.99 -3.00
CA GLY A 136 11.15 -5.33 -4.23
C GLY A 136 11.87 -3.99 -4.04
N VAL A 137 11.75 -3.32 -2.89
CA VAL A 137 12.39 -1.99 -2.70
C VAL A 137 13.91 -2.08 -2.83
N TRP A 138 14.53 -3.14 -2.32
CA TRP A 138 15.97 -3.35 -2.48
C TRP A 138 16.36 -3.62 -3.93
N GLN A 139 15.56 -4.38 -4.68
CA GLN A 139 15.80 -4.64 -6.10
C GLN A 139 15.70 -3.33 -6.90
N LEU A 140 14.73 -2.47 -6.58
CA LEU A 140 14.59 -1.14 -7.18
C LEU A 140 15.78 -0.24 -6.83
N ILE A 141 16.23 -0.20 -5.57
CA ILE A 141 17.40 0.57 -5.15
C ILE A 141 18.65 0.11 -5.90
N ILE A 142 18.86 -1.20 -6.03
CA ILE A 142 19.98 -1.76 -6.79
C ILE A 142 19.86 -1.37 -8.26
N ALA A 143 18.68 -1.50 -8.88
CA ALA A 143 18.46 -1.12 -10.27
C ALA A 143 18.74 0.38 -10.51
N LEU A 144 18.24 1.26 -9.64
CA LEU A 144 18.51 2.70 -9.69
C LEU A 144 20.01 3.01 -9.50
N GLY A 145 20.68 2.30 -8.59
CA GLY A 145 22.13 2.41 -8.40
C GLY A 145 22.93 2.01 -9.64
N LEU A 146 22.55 0.91 -10.30
CA LEU A 146 23.18 0.48 -11.55
C LEU A 146 22.98 1.49 -12.68
N ILE A 147 21.76 2.05 -12.82
CA ILE A 147 21.46 3.11 -13.78
C ILE A 147 22.32 4.35 -13.50
N ALA A 148 22.40 4.78 -12.23
CA ALA A 148 23.21 5.93 -11.85
C ALA A 148 24.69 5.75 -12.16
N VAL A 149 25.26 4.57 -11.87
CA VAL A 149 26.66 4.24 -12.20
C VAL A 149 26.89 4.25 -13.72
N LEU A 150 25.97 3.69 -14.50
CA LEU A 150 26.06 3.71 -15.97
C LEU A 150 26.05 5.14 -16.52
N LEU A 151 25.18 6.01 -16.00
CA LEU A 151 25.12 7.42 -16.39
C LEU A 151 26.42 8.16 -16.06
N ILE A 152 27.04 7.86 -14.90
CA ILE A 152 28.34 8.43 -14.52
C ILE A 152 29.44 7.98 -15.49
N ILE A 153 29.48 6.69 -15.85
CA ILE A 153 30.47 6.16 -16.80
C ILE A 153 30.34 6.83 -18.17
N ILE A 154 29.10 6.95 -18.68
CA ILE A 154 28.84 7.63 -19.96
C ILE A 154 29.29 9.09 -19.89
N ALA A 155 28.94 9.82 -18.83
CA ALA A 155 29.36 11.21 -18.63
C ALA A 155 30.89 11.35 -18.62
N CYS A 156 31.60 10.50 -17.87
CA CYS A 156 33.07 10.52 -17.81
C CYS A 156 33.74 10.13 -19.15
N GLY A 157 33.14 9.22 -19.92
CA GLY A 157 33.63 8.84 -21.25
C GLY A 157 33.48 9.96 -22.28
N VAL A 158 32.38 10.73 -22.21
CA VAL A 158 32.18 11.91 -23.07
C VAL A 158 33.19 13.02 -22.75
N SER A 159 33.55 13.22 -21.46
CA SER A 159 34.59 14.17 -21.08
C SER A 159 35.97 13.84 -21.66
N HIS A 160 36.37 12.56 -21.72
CA HIS A 160 37.63 12.15 -22.32
C HIS A 160 37.66 12.33 -23.85
N SER A 161 36.57 11.99 -24.54
CA SER A 161 36.51 12.07 -26.01
C SER A 161 36.44 13.51 -26.54
N THR A 162 35.82 14.44 -25.80
CA THR A 162 35.70 15.84 -26.21
C THR A 162 37.00 16.62 -25.96
N GLY A 163 37.71 16.35 -24.85
CA GLY A 163 39.03 16.95 -24.58
C GLY A 163 40.10 16.57 -25.61
N ALA A 164 40.07 15.33 -26.12
CA ALA A 164 41.01 14.85 -27.14
C ALA A 164 40.80 15.48 -28.53
N ARG A 165 39.61 16.01 -28.84
CA ARG A 165 39.34 16.73 -30.10
C ARG A 165 39.82 18.18 -30.05
N ILE A 166 39.68 18.84 -28.91
CA ILE A 166 40.12 20.24 -28.73
C ILE A 166 41.65 20.35 -28.75
N SER A 167 42.37 19.38 -28.17
CA SER A 167 43.84 19.38 -28.20
C SER A 167 44.43 19.17 -29.61
N ARG A 168 43.79 18.36 -30.47
CA ARG A 168 44.20 18.18 -31.88
C ARG A 168 43.93 19.40 -32.75
N LEU A 169 42.85 20.14 -32.48
CA LEU A 169 42.56 21.39 -33.20
C LEU A 169 43.51 22.52 -32.77
N ALA A 170 43.90 22.59 -31.50
CA ALA A 170 44.86 23.58 -31.00
C ALA A 170 46.30 23.32 -31.50
N THR A 171 46.72 22.06 -31.64
CA THR A 171 48.05 21.73 -32.19
C THR A 171 48.12 21.86 -33.72
N GLY A 172 47.00 21.74 -34.44
CA GLY A 172 46.95 21.98 -35.88
C GLY A 172 47.04 23.47 -36.28
N ALA A 173 46.58 24.38 -35.40
CA ALA A 173 46.61 25.82 -35.66
C ALA A 173 47.98 26.47 -35.37
N ALA A 174 48.79 25.88 -34.48
CA ALA A 174 50.11 26.42 -34.11
C ALA A 174 51.25 26.01 -35.05
N ALA A 175 50.98 25.22 -36.10
CA ALA A 175 51.98 24.74 -37.06
C ALA A 175 52.03 25.56 -38.36
N HIS A 176 51.34 26.71 -38.42
CA HIS A 176 51.20 27.53 -39.63
C HIS A 176 51.66 28.99 -39.50
N ASP A 177 52.35 29.35 -38.40
CA ASP A 177 53.09 30.63 -38.27
C ASP A 177 54.60 30.38 -38.24
#